data_AF-A0A2V8LTT2-F1
#
_entry.id   AF-A0A2V8LTT2-F1
#
_cell.length_a   1.000
_cell.length_b   1.000
_cell.length_c   1.000
_cell.angle_alpha   90.00
_cell.angle_beta   90.00
_cell.angle_gamma   90.00
#
_symmetry.space_group_name_H-M   'P 1'
#
loop_
_entity.id
_entity.type
_entity.pdbx_description
1 polymer ?
#
loop_
_entity_poly.entity_id
_entity_poly.type
_entity_poly.pdbx_seq_one_letter_code
_entity_poly.pdbx_strand_id
1 'polypeptide(L)'
;MSDRYAFETPLLSLGGVPFARLLANGGVVPKETTPSAPNSVASRHFLDGAATPPNLGGESPLSRGIVPKRILTIAIVALAVAGGVHSTRAQQPQRSVWDGVYNEEQAKRGEAAYVENCSNCHGRDLEGADMTPGLTGFGFMSNWDSLTLSDLVDRIRISMPQNRPGTLSRQQTVDIVSYVLRFNQFPAGKEELPREAQVLKEILFKAQRP
;
A
#
# COMPACT_ATOMS: atom_id res chain seq x y z
N MET A 1 53.30 -5.59 -52.74
CA MET A 1 52.26 -4.65 -53.22
C MET A 1 51.24 -4.55 -52.09
N SER A 2 51.55 -4.02 -50.91
CA SER A 2 52.01 -2.67 -50.54
C SER A 2 51.10 -1.57 -51.06
N ASP A 3 50.06 -1.26 -50.29
CA ASP A 3 49.57 0.11 -50.19
C ASP A 3 49.48 0.51 -48.72
N ARG A 4 50.28 1.52 -48.39
CA ARG A 4 50.35 2.26 -47.13
C ARG A 4 49.77 3.64 -47.41
N TYR A 5 48.78 4.09 -46.65
CA TYR A 5 48.50 5.52 -46.41
C TYR A 5 47.86 5.60 -45.01
N ALA A 6 48.63 6.01 -44.00
CA ALA A 6 48.76 7.40 -43.49
C ALA A 6 47.54 7.77 -42.61
N PHE A 7 47.63 7.59 -41.28
CA PHE A 7 48.05 8.60 -40.30
C PHE A 7 47.45 9.99 -40.56
N GLU A 8 46.43 10.34 -39.76
CA GLU A 8 46.23 11.70 -39.26
C GLU A 8 45.38 11.66 -37.98
N THR A 9 46.07 11.80 -36.85
CA THR A 9 45.52 12.20 -35.54
C THR A 9 45.58 13.72 -35.43
N PRO A 10 44.48 14.41 -35.05
CA PRO A 10 44.58 15.76 -34.51
C PRO A 10 44.68 15.72 -32.98
N LEU A 11 45.69 16.45 -32.49
CA LEU A 11 45.96 16.77 -31.11
C LEU A 11 44.82 17.54 -30.41
N LEU A 12 44.78 17.32 -29.09
CA LEU A 12 44.50 18.25 -27.99
C LEU A 12 43.81 19.60 -28.33
N SER A 13 42.67 19.83 -27.68
CA SER A 13 42.33 21.15 -27.14
C SER A 13 41.92 21.02 -25.68
N LEU A 14 42.85 21.39 -24.80
CA LEU A 14 42.64 21.61 -23.38
C LEU A 14 41.78 22.88 -23.20
N GLY A 15 40.51 22.70 -22.84
CA GLY A 15 39.63 23.78 -22.40
C GLY A 15 39.31 23.63 -20.92
N GLY A 16 40.21 24.11 -20.06
CA GLY A 16 39.99 24.20 -18.62
C GLY A 16 38.86 25.16 -18.30
N VAL A 17 37.82 24.68 -17.62
CA VAL A 17 36.77 25.53 -17.05
C VAL A 17 37.25 25.96 -15.65
N PRO A 18 37.27 27.26 -15.34
CA PRO A 18 37.81 27.75 -14.07
C PRO A 18 36.92 27.36 -12.88
N PHE A 19 37.57 26.80 -11.87
CA PHE A 19 37.09 26.72 -10.49
C PHE A 19 36.72 28.13 -10.01
N ALA A 20 35.42 28.42 -9.91
CA ALA A 20 34.93 29.60 -9.23
C ALA A 20 34.85 29.33 -7.73
N ARG A 21 35.36 30.32 -7.00
CA ARG A 21 35.78 30.32 -5.61
C ARG A 21 34.60 30.62 -4.67
N LEU A 22 34.65 29.93 -3.53
CA LEU A 22 33.87 30.09 -2.31
C LEU A 22 33.59 31.55 -1.89
N LEU A 23 32.32 31.86 -1.60
CA LEU A 23 31.85 32.89 -0.64
C LEU A 23 30.64 32.24 0.07
N ALA A 24 30.73 31.76 1.33
CA ALA A 24 30.71 32.53 2.56
C ALA A 24 29.66 33.66 2.54
N ASN A 25 28.48 33.41 3.12
CA ASN A 25 27.84 34.23 4.17
C ASN A 25 26.33 33.96 4.26
N GLY A 26 25.83 33.89 5.50
CA GLY A 26 24.47 34.33 5.82
C GLY A 26 23.44 33.23 6.04
N GLY A 27 23.56 32.51 7.17
CA GLY A 27 22.44 31.77 7.70
C GLY A 27 21.28 32.70 8.11
N VAL A 28 20.06 32.23 7.86
CA VAL A 28 18.87 32.60 8.65
C VAL A 28 18.11 31.30 8.88
N VAL A 29 18.08 30.89 10.14
CA VAL A 29 17.29 29.76 10.65
C VAL A 29 15.85 30.25 10.81
N PRO A 30 14.84 29.62 10.20
CA PRO A 30 13.45 29.91 10.56
C PRO A 30 13.16 29.36 11.97
N LYS A 31 12.74 30.27 12.84
CA LYS A 31 12.27 30.04 14.20
C LYS A 31 10.89 29.38 14.13
N GLU A 32 10.84 28.06 14.17
CA GLU A 32 9.60 27.32 14.42
C GLU A 32 9.38 27.23 15.94
N THR A 33 8.25 27.80 16.35
CA THR A 33 7.72 27.86 17.70
C THR A 33 7.21 26.49 18.13
N THR A 34 7.83 25.92 19.17
CA THR A 34 7.29 24.79 19.93
C THR A 34 6.20 25.27 20.88
N PRO A 35 5.00 24.63 20.89
CA PRO A 35 4.18 24.58 22.08
C PRO A 35 4.55 23.31 22.86
N SER A 36 5.21 23.51 24.00
CA SER A 36 5.21 22.54 25.08
C SER A 36 3.79 22.45 25.64
N ALA A 37 3.24 21.25 25.73
CA ALA A 37 2.23 20.92 26.72
C ALA A 37 2.57 19.54 27.31
N PRO A 38 2.68 19.43 28.65
CA PRO A 38 2.91 18.17 29.34
C PRO A 38 1.59 17.53 29.74
N ASN A 39 1.55 16.20 29.80
CA ASN A 39 0.89 15.46 30.89
C ASN A 39 0.93 13.95 30.67
N SER A 40 1.67 13.31 31.56
CA SER A 40 1.38 11.94 31.97
C SER A 40 0.61 12.02 33.31
N VAL A 41 -0.36 11.12 33.47
CA VAL A 41 -1.03 10.73 34.74
C VAL A 41 -2.09 11.68 35.31
N ALA A 42 -3.36 11.24 35.30
CA ALA A 42 -4.16 10.99 36.52
C ALA A 42 -5.65 10.71 36.23
N SER A 43 -6.03 9.47 36.49
CA SER A 43 -7.26 9.00 37.16
C SER A 43 -8.28 10.02 37.72
N ARG A 44 -9.55 9.65 37.49
CA ARG A 44 -10.77 9.78 38.34
C ARG A 44 -11.59 11.09 38.25
N HIS A 45 -12.90 10.91 38.48
CA HIS A 45 -14.07 11.79 38.31
C HIS A 45 -14.68 11.72 36.90
N PHE A 46 -15.73 10.99 36.55
CA PHE A 46 -16.90 10.42 37.26
C PHE A 46 -17.74 11.44 38.05
N LEU A 47 -18.52 12.25 37.32
CA LEU A 47 -19.81 12.91 37.61
C LEU A 47 -20.31 13.46 36.25
N ASP A 48 -21.56 13.53 35.81
CA ASP A 48 -22.87 13.02 36.22
C ASP A 48 -23.85 13.34 35.06
N GLY A 49 -24.87 12.49 34.90
CA GLY A 49 -26.17 12.87 34.33
C GLY A 49 -26.34 12.66 32.82
N ALA A 50 -27.45 12.12 32.31
CA ALA A 50 -28.64 11.51 32.90
C ALA A 50 -29.46 10.97 31.70
N ALA A 51 -29.98 9.74 31.79
CA ALA A 51 -31.34 9.40 31.42
C ALA A 51 -31.56 7.89 31.48
N THR A 52 -32.60 7.50 32.23
CA THR A 52 -33.51 6.34 32.06
C THR A 52 -33.49 5.34 33.24
N PRO A 53 -34.68 4.97 33.79
CA PRO A 53 -34.98 4.88 35.23
C PRO A 53 -34.75 3.51 35.92
N PRO A 54 -34.86 3.46 37.27
CA PRO A 54 -34.70 2.23 38.06
C PRO A 54 -35.86 1.26 37.86
N ASN A 55 -35.55 0.00 37.58
CA ASN A 55 -36.52 -1.08 37.63
C ASN A 55 -36.76 -1.46 39.09
N LEU A 56 -37.97 -1.14 39.56
CA LEU A 56 -38.48 -1.42 40.89
C LEU A 56 -38.71 -2.93 41.05
N GLY A 57 -38.35 -3.43 42.22
CA GLY A 57 -38.62 -4.78 42.65
C GLY A 57 -40.10 -5.16 42.53
N GLY A 58 -40.30 -6.39 42.09
CA GLY A 58 -41.58 -7.08 42.06
C GLY A 58 -41.31 -8.57 42.16
N GLU A 59 -41.00 -9.03 43.37
CA GLU A 59 -41.08 -10.45 43.71
C GLU A 59 -42.52 -10.93 43.46
N SER A 60 -42.67 -11.87 42.54
CA SER A 60 -43.91 -12.62 42.38
C SER A 60 -43.66 -14.06 42.82
N PRO A 61 -44.54 -14.63 43.65
CA PRO A 61 -44.29 -15.90 44.33
C PRO A 61 -44.33 -17.09 43.37
N LEU A 62 -43.47 -18.06 43.66
CA LEU A 62 -43.49 -19.41 43.10
C LEU A 62 -44.88 -20.05 43.27
N SER A 63 -45.68 -20.03 42.21
CA SER A 63 -46.88 -20.85 42.13
C SER A 63 -46.47 -22.29 41.79
N ARG A 64 -46.59 -23.18 42.79
CA ARG A 64 -46.50 -24.63 42.65
C ARG A 64 -47.66 -25.13 41.79
N GLY A 65 -47.45 -25.13 40.48
CA GLY A 65 -48.29 -25.85 39.52
C GLY A 65 -47.67 -27.21 39.22
N ILE A 66 -48.29 -28.29 39.70
CA ILE A 66 -47.98 -29.66 39.29
C ILE A 66 -48.29 -29.78 37.80
N VAL A 67 -47.26 -29.83 36.96
CA VAL A 67 -47.42 -30.08 35.52
C VAL A 67 -47.44 -31.60 35.31
N PRO A 68 -48.51 -32.20 34.73
CA PRO A 68 -48.54 -33.63 34.49
C PRO A 68 -47.45 -34.03 33.48
N LYS A 69 -46.78 -35.14 33.79
CA LYS A 69 -45.55 -35.71 33.20
C LYS A 69 -45.64 -36.12 31.72
N ARG A 70 -46.56 -35.55 30.94
CA ARG A 70 -46.80 -35.89 29.53
C ARG A 70 -46.52 -34.76 28.53
N ILE A 71 -46.09 -33.59 29.00
CA ILE A 71 -45.67 -32.47 28.14
C ILE A 71 -44.16 -32.23 28.27
N LEU A 72 -43.39 -33.32 28.35
CA LEU A 72 -41.92 -33.28 28.27
C LEU A 72 -41.48 -34.12 27.07
N THR A 73 -42.01 -33.82 25.89
CA THR A 73 -41.52 -34.44 24.63
C THR A 73 -41.71 -33.58 23.39
N ILE A 74 -42.21 -32.34 23.50
CA ILE A 74 -42.41 -31.45 22.33
C ILE A 74 -41.52 -30.19 22.38
N ALA A 75 -40.87 -29.89 23.52
CA ALA A 75 -40.03 -28.68 23.64
C ALA A 75 -38.54 -28.87 23.24
N ILE A 76 -38.14 -30.05 22.74
CA ILE A 76 -36.75 -30.29 22.30
C ILE A 76 -36.62 -30.23 20.77
N VAL A 77 -37.72 -30.31 20.00
CA VAL A 77 -37.66 -30.31 18.52
C VAL A 77 -37.69 -28.89 17.94
N ALA A 78 -38.16 -27.88 18.66
CA ALA A 78 -38.26 -26.51 18.16
C ALA A 78 -36.96 -25.68 18.27
N LEU A 79 -35.94 -26.16 18.99
CA LEU A 79 -34.66 -25.44 19.17
C LEU A 79 -33.49 -26.04 18.35
N ALA A 80 -33.79 -26.88 17.35
CA ALA A 80 -32.79 -27.48 16.48
C ALA A 80 -32.75 -26.86 15.07
N VAL A 81 -33.66 -25.96 14.72
CA VAL A 81 -33.79 -25.42 13.35
C VAL A 81 -33.21 -24.01 13.18
N ALA A 82 -32.82 -23.32 14.27
CA ALA A 82 -32.31 -21.94 14.20
C ALA A 82 -30.77 -21.81 14.15
N GLY A 83 -30.02 -22.92 14.07
CA GLY A 83 -28.54 -22.91 14.10
C GLY A 83 -27.84 -23.06 12.74
N GLY A 84 -28.60 -23.12 11.64
CA GLY A 84 -28.11 -23.68 10.36
C GLY A 84 -27.63 -22.70 9.28
N VAL A 85 -27.49 -21.40 9.56
CA VAL A 85 -26.98 -20.44 8.56
C VAL A 85 -25.71 -19.75 9.05
N HIS A 86 -24.70 -20.56 9.41
CA HIS A 86 -23.33 -20.08 9.30
C HIS A 86 -23.02 -20.00 7.80
N SER A 87 -23.18 -18.81 7.21
CA SER A 87 -22.62 -18.51 5.90
C SER A 87 -21.12 -18.78 5.98
N THR A 88 -20.70 -19.96 5.53
CA THR A 88 -19.31 -20.18 5.17
C THR A 88 -19.04 -19.21 4.03
N ARG A 89 -18.44 -18.06 4.33
CA ARG A 89 -17.71 -17.31 3.30
C ARG A 89 -16.65 -18.30 2.83
N ALA A 90 -16.92 -18.99 1.73
CA ALA A 90 -15.87 -19.63 0.97
C ALA A 90 -14.77 -18.57 0.81
N GLN A 91 -13.58 -18.84 1.35
CA GLN A 91 -12.42 -18.01 1.08
C GLN A 91 -12.27 -18.02 -0.43
N GLN A 92 -12.75 -16.95 -1.07
CA GLN A 92 -12.48 -16.71 -2.47
C GLN A 92 -10.97 -16.77 -2.60
N PRO A 93 -10.44 -17.48 -3.61
CA PRO A 93 -9.00 -17.49 -3.88
C PRO A 93 -8.49 -16.05 -3.84
N GLN A 94 -7.48 -15.79 -3.01
CA GLN A 94 -6.88 -14.46 -2.93
C GLN A 94 -6.38 -14.08 -4.33
N ARG A 95 -6.83 -12.93 -4.83
CA ARG A 95 -6.44 -12.44 -6.15
C ARG A 95 -4.95 -12.15 -6.18
N SER A 96 -4.35 -12.22 -7.35
CA SER A 96 -2.97 -11.86 -7.58
C SER A 96 -2.81 -10.92 -8.77
N VAL A 97 -1.62 -10.35 -8.90
CA VAL A 97 -1.20 -9.57 -10.08
C VAL A 97 -1.40 -10.29 -11.42
N TRP A 98 -1.53 -11.62 -11.44
CA TRP A 98 -1.83 -12.41 -12.64
C TRP A 98 -3.31 -12.39 -13.05
N ASP A 99 -4.21 -11.86 -12.23
CA ASP A 99 -5.66 -11.83 -12.50
C ASP A 99 -6.12 -10.59 -13.30
N GLY A 100 -5.19 -9.86 -13.94
CA GLY A 100 -5.55 -8.66 -14.70
C GLY A 100 -6.07 -7.54 -13.82
N VAL A 101 -5.25 -7.10 -12.85
CA VAL A 101 -5.71 -6.21 -11.75
C VAL A 101 -5.69 -4.72 -12.08
N TYR A 102 -5.18 -4.34 -13.26
CA TYR A 102 -5.10 -2.98 -13.76
C TYR A 102 -5.52 -2.96 -15.24
N ASN A 103 -5.86 -1.79 -15.82
CA ASN A 103 -6.12 -1.68 -17.25
C ASN A 103 -5.03 -0.88 -18.00
N GLU A 104 -5.05 -0.97 -19.32
CA GLU A 104 -4.02 -0.36 -20.18
C GLU A 104 -3.99 1.17 -20.05
N GLU A 105 -5.14 1.82 -19.94
CA GLU A 105 -5.24 3.27 -19.81
C GLU A 105 -4.58 3.77 -18.52
N GLN A 106 -4.77 3.05 -17.42
CA GLN A 106 -4.14 3.33 -16.14
C GLN A 106 -2.63 3.14 -16.19
N ALA A 107 -2.15 2.05 -16.78
CA ALA A 107 -0.73 1.82 -16.94
C ALA A 107 -0.05 2.88 -17.83
N LYS A 108 -0.73 3.37 -18.87
CA LYS A 108 -0.21 4.49 -19.71
C LYS A 108 -0.08 5.79 -18.93
N ARG A 109 -1.06 6.13 -18.06
CA ARG A 109 -0.92 7.29 -17.16
C ARG A 109 0.22 7.09 -16.17
N GLY A 110 0.36 5.87 -15.67
CA GLY A 110 1.46 5.45 -14.80
C GLY A 110 2.84 5.63 -15.41
N GLU A 111 2.98 5.30 -16.70
CA GLU A 111 4.22 5.46 -17.47
C GLU A 111 4.66 6.92 -17.50
N ALA A 112 3.75 7.84 -17.83
CA ALA A 112 4.03 9.27 -17.83
C ALA A 112 4.47 9.77 -16.44
N ALA A 113 3.75 9.35 -15.38
CA ALA A 113 4.10 9.70 -14.01
C ALA A 113 5.45 9.09 -13.57
N TYR A 114 5.78 7.87 -14.01
CA TYR A 114 7.05 7.22 -13.73
C TYR A 114 8.23 7.97 -14.37
N VAL A 115 8.09 8.37 -15.64
CA VAL A 115 9.13 9.13 -16.35
C VAL A 115 9.40 10.47 -15.66
N GLU A 116 8.36 11.15 -15.17
CA GLU A 116 8.53 12.43 -14.49
C GLU A 116 9.15 12.29 -13.08
N ASN A 117 8.79 11.23 -12.35
CA ASN A 117 9.04 11.15 -10.91
C ASN A 117 10.07 10.10 -10.47
N CYS A 118 10.40 9.12 -11.33
CA CYS A 118 11.13 7.92 -10.92
C CYS A 118 12.32 7.58 -11.83
N SER A 119 12.22 7.82 -13.14
CA SER A 119 13.20 7.28 -14.11
C SER A 119 14.62 7.84 -13.96
N ASN A 120 14.78 9.03 -13.37
CA ASN A 120 16.11 9.62 -13.12
C ASN A 120 17.01 8.76 -12.23
N CYS A 121 16.42 7.89 -11.39
CA CYS A 121 17.18 6.98 -10.54
C CYS A 121 16.91 5.51 -10.87
N HIS A 122 15.66 5.15 -11.18
CA HIS A 122 15.27 3.76 -11.44
C HIS A 122 15.46 3.33 -12.90
N GLY A 123 16.00 4.20 -13.77
CA GLY A 123 16.19 3.93 -15.19
C GLY A 123 14.94 4.21 -16.02
N ARG A 124 15.07 4.31 -17.35
CA ARG A 124 13.90 4.47 -18.23
C ARG A 124 13.19 3.14 -18.47
N ASP A 125 13.94 2.06 -18.42
CA ASP A 125 13.52 0.68 -18.64
C ASP A 125 13.43 -0.09 -17.30
N LEU A 126 13.26 0.63 -16.17
CA LEU A 126 13.12 0.11 -14.81
C LEU A 126 14.33 -0.72 -14.33
N GLU A 127 15.46 -0.61 -15.01
CA GLU A 127 16.64 -1.43 -14.82
C GLU A 127 17.43 -1.09 -13.55
N GLY A 128 17.23 0.10 -12.99
CA GLY A 128 18.00 0.62 -11.86
C GLY A 128 19.42 1.05 -12.25
N ALA A 129 20.26 1.26 -11.24
CA ALA A 129 21.68 1.64 -11.38
C ALA A 129 22.46 1.17 -10.14
N ASP A 130 23.78 1.43 -10.06
CA ASP A 130 24.70 0.92 -9.01
C ASP A 130 24.10 0.82 -7.60
N MET A 131 23.52 1.91 -7.10
CA MET A 131 22.93 1.99 -5.75
C MET A 131 21.40 2.11 -5.76
N THR A 132 20.75 2.06 -6.92
CA THR A 132 19.29 2.18 -7.05
C THR A 132 18.71 0.86 -7.56
N PRO A 133 17.83 0.20 -6.79
CA PRO A 133 17.31 -1.10 -7.20
C PRO A 133 16.48 -0.98 -8.48
N GLY A 134 16.63 -1.97 -9.36
CA GLY A 134 15.74 -2.16 -10.49
C GLY A 134 14.31 -2.48 -10.02
N LEU A 135 13.33 -2.02 -10.79
CA LEU A 135 11.90 -2.31 -10.62
C LEU A 135 11.44 -3.40 -11.61
N THR A 136 12.40 -4.18 -12.12
CA THR A 136 12.22 -5.30 -13.02
C THR A 136 13.17 -6.43 -12.69
N GLY A 137 12.94 -7.60 -13.29
CA GLY A 137 13.81 -8.78 -13.16
C GLY A 137 13.74 -9.48 -11.81
N PHE A 138 14.62 -10.47 -11.63
CA PHE A 138 14.57 -11.41 -10.50
C PHE A 138 14.60 -10.73 -9.13
N GLY A 139 15.48 -9.75 -8.93
CA GLY A 139 15.62 -9.06 -7.65
C GLY A 139 14.33 -8.36 -7.22
N PHE A 140 13.66 -7.66 -8.15
CA PHE A 140 12.37 -7.06 -7.88
C PHE A 140 11.32 -8.13 -7.58
N MET A 141 11.21 -9.17 -8.42
CA MET A 141 10.24 -10.24 -8.25
C MET A 141 10.37 -10.92 -6.88
N SER A 142 11.58 -11.28 -6.46
CA SER A 142 11.82 -11.94 -5.18
C SER A 142 11.53 -11.05 -3.98
N ASN A 143 11.79 -9.74 -4.08
CA ASN A 143 11.55 -8.81 -2.97
C ASN A 143 10.05 -8.59 -2.70
N TRP A 144 9.21 -8.75 -3.72
CA TRP A 144 7.77 -8.50 -3.63
C TRP A 144 6.92 -9.75 -3.57
N ASP A 145 7.48 -10.94 -3.83
CA ASP A 145 6.71 -12.18 -3.79
C ASP A 145 6.01 -12.37 -2.44
N SER A 146 4.73 -12.75 -2.53
CA SER A 146 3.85 -13.01 -1.39
C SER A 146 3.55 -11.80 -0.50
N LEU A 147 3.98 -10.60 -0.87
CA LEU A 147 3.49 -9.34 -0.31
C LEU A 147 2.23 -8.87 -1.05
N THR A 148 1.55 -7.86 -0.51
CA THR A 148 0.35 -7.28 -1.14
C THR A 148 0.71 -6.08 -2.02
N LEU A 149 -0.16 -5.73 -2.97
CA LEU A 149 -0.02 -4.47 -3.70
C LEU A 149 -0.12 -3.25 -2.78
N SER A 150 -0.79 -3.37 -1.63
CA SER A 150 -0.79 -2.29 -0.62
C SER A 150 0.61 -2.04 -0.08
N ASP A 151 1.40 -3.09 0.15
CA ASP A 151 2.78 -2.95 0.66
C ASP A 151 3.68 -2.23 -0.35
N LEU A 152 3.55 -2.56 -1.64
CA LEU A 152 4.27 -1.88 -2.72
C LEU A 152 3.87 -0.42 -2.85
N VAL A 153 2.56 -0.14 -2.86
CA VAL A 153 2.03 1.23 -2.93
C VAL A 153 2.49 2.04 -1.72
N ASP A 154 2.40 1.49 -0.50
CA ASP A 154 2.78 2.22 0.70
C ASP A 154 4.30 2.43 0.78
N ARG A 155 5.12 1.48 0.32
CA ARG A 155 6.57 1.66 0.20
C ARG A 155 6.91 2.87 -0.68
N ILE A 156 6.28 2.98 -1.84
CA ILE A 156 6.48 4.12 -2.75
C ILE A 156 6.00 5.41 -2.07
N ARG A 157 4.78 5.43 -1.51
CA ARG A 157 4.24 6.64 -0.87
C ARG A 157 5.09 7.16 0.28
N ILE A 158 5.68 6.28 1.09
CA ILE A 158 6.41 6.67 2.30
C ILE A 158 7.84 7.10 1.99
N SER A 159 8.47 6.51 0.97
CA SER A 159 9.92 6.67 0.75
C SER A 159 10.31 7.26 -0.60
N MET A 160 9.36 7.41 -1.52
CA MET A 160 9.61 7.90 -2.88
C MET A 160 8.79 9.15 -3.20
N PRO A 161 9.28 10.00 -4.13
CA PRO A 161 10.64 10.00 -4.68
C PRO A 161 11.69 10.29 -3.59
N GLN A 162 12.89 9.72 -3.68
CA GLN A 162 13.87 9.77 -2.60
C GLN A 162 14.27 11.20 -2.18
N ASN A 163 14.28 12.14 -3.12
CA ASN A 163 14.56 13.56 -2.87
C ASN A 163 13.35 14.36 -2.36
N ARG A 164 12.13 13.82 -2.50
CA ARG A 164 10.88 14.45 -2.06
C ARG A 164 9.82 13.42 -1.62
N PRO A 165 10.08 12.64 -0.56
CA PRO A 165 9.18 11.56 -0.14
C PRO A 165 7.78 12.08 0.19
N GLY A 166 6.75 11.27 -0.06
CA GLY A 166 5.36 11.62 0.28
C GLY A 166 4.69 12.65 -0.62
N THR A 167 5.37 13.11 -1.69
CA THR A 167 4.79 14.09 -2.64
C THR A 167 3.85 13.49 -3.67
N LEU A 168 3.90 12.18 -3.90
CA LEU A 168 2.99 11.50 -4.82
C LEU A 168 1.64 11.24 -4.15
N SER A 169 0.56 11.61 -4.83
CA SER A 169 -0.78 11.19 -4.41
C SER A 169 -0.92 9.67 -4.48
N ARG A 170 -1.88 9.13 -3.73
CA ARG A 170 -2.17 7.69 -3.77
C ARG A 170 -2.61 7.23 -5.17
N GLN A 171 -3.37 8.06 -5.90
CA GLN A 171 -3.76 7.76 -7.27
C GLN A 171 -2.55 7.70 -8.21
N GLN A 172 -1.66 8.70 -8.18
CA GLN A 172 -0.43 8.69 -8.98
C GLN A 172 0.43 7.45 -8.67
N THR A 173 0.52 7.08 -7.40
CA THR A 173 1.30 5.89 -7.00
C THR A 173 0.71 4.60 -7.58
N VAL A 174 -0.61 4.45 -7.55
CA VAL A 174 -1.30 3.26 -8.08
C VAL A 174 -1.20 3.19 -9.59
N ASP A 175 -1.28 4.34 -10.28
CA ASP A 175 -1.03 4.42 -11.72
C ASP A 175 0.42 3.99 -12.03
N ILE A 176 1.43 4.51 -11.30
CA ILE A 176 2.85 4.10 -11.43
C ILE A 176 3.02 2.59 -11.19
N VAL A 177 2.41 2.03 -10.14
CA VAL A 177 2.45 0.58 -9.88
C VAL A 177 1.85 -0.19 -11.05
N SER A 178 0.75 0.27 -11.63
CA SER A 178 0.12 -0.36 -12.80
C SER A 178 1.06 -0.37 -14.01
N TYR A 179 1.82 0.71 -14.22
CA TYR A 179 2.88 0.73 -15.23
C TYR A 179 4.00 -0.27 -14.94
N VAL A 180 4.49 -0.34 -13.70
CA VAL A 180 5.51 -1.32 -13.29
C VAL A 180 5.01 -2.75 -13.53
N LEU A 181 3.74 -3.03 -13.23
CA LEU A 181 3.13 -4.33 -13.50
C LEU A 181 3.10 -4.64 -15.00
N ARG A 182 2.66 -3.69 -15.84
CA ARG A 182 2.67 -3.82 -17.30
C ARG A 182 4.07 -4.06 -17.86
N PHE A 183 5.05 -3.29 -17.41
CA PHE A 183 6.44 -3.43 -17.83
C PHE A 183 6.96 -4.84 -17.54
N ASN A 184 6.63 -5.37 -16.36
CA ASN A 184 6.97 -6.72 -15.91
C ASN A 184 6.07 -7.82 -16.50
N GLN A 185 5.28 -7.53 -17.55
CA GLN A 185 4.47 -8.51 -18.28
C GLN A 185 3.34 -9.17 -17.47
N PHE A 186 2.90 -8.56 -16.37
CA PHE A 186 1.65 -8.97 -15.73
C PHE A 186 0.47 -8.56 -16.62
N PRO A 187 -0.53 -9.43 -16.79
CA PRO A 187 -1.63 -9.18 -17.73
C PRO A 187 -2.45 -7.96 -17.31
N ALA A 188 -2.92 -7.20 -18.29
CA ALA A 188 -3.94 -6.18 -18.07
C ALA A 188 -5.34 -6.82 -18.05
N GLY A 189 -6.22 -6.27 -17.22
CA GLY A 189 -7.65 -6.56 -17.18
C GLY A 189 -8.48 -5.40 -17.72
N LYS A 190 -9.76 -5.38 -17.34
CA LYS A 190 -10.75 -4.40 -17.83
C LYS A 190 -10.95 -3.21 -16.89
N GLU A 191 -10.73 -3.43 -15.60
CA GLU A 191 -10.98 -2.44 -14.56
C GLU A 191 -9.67 -1.78 -14.13
N GLU A 192 -9.76 -0.53 -13.66
CA GLU A 192 -8.62 0.12 -13.03
C GLU A 192 -8.32 -0.51 -11.67
N LEU A 193 -7.04 -0.64 -11.36
CA LEU A 193 -6.55 -0.97 -10.03
C LEU A 193 -7.04 0.11 -9.05
N PRO A 194 -7.89 -0.26 -8.06
CA PRO A 194 -8.45 0.71 -7.13
C PRO A 194 -7.38 1.30 -6.22
N ARG A 195 -7.56 2.56 -5.80
CA ARG A 195 -6.57 3.24 -4.96
C ARG A 195 -6.69 2.88 -3.48
N GLU A 196 -7.82 2.33 -3.08
CA GLU A 196 -8.20 2.03 -1.71
C GLU A 196 -7.29 0.93 -1.12
N ALA A 197 -6.60 1.23 -0.02
CA ALA A 197 -5.63 0.31 0.59
C ALA A 197 -6.26 -1.04 0.96
N GLN A 198 -7.53 -1.03 1.36
CA GLN A 198 -8.30 -2.20 1.76
C GLN A 198 -8.51 -3.16 0.60
N VAL A 199 -8.66 -2.63 -0.63
CA VAL A 199 -8.76 -3.46 -1.83
C VAL A 199 -7.37 -3.97 -2.24
N LEU A 200 -6.35 -3.11 -2.17
CA LEU A 200 -4.97 -3.45 -2.51
C LEU A 200 -4.36 -4.54 -1.60
N LYS A 201 -4.82 -4.65 -0.36
CA LYS A 201 -4.42 -5.71 0.59
C LYS A 201 -4.88 -7.10 0.20
N GLU A 202 -5.94 -7.20 -0.59
CA GLU A 202 -6.51 -8.48 -1.05
C GLU A 202 -5.88 -8.96 -2.37
N ILE A 203 -4.87 -8.22 -2.88
CA ILE A 203 -4.17 -8.54 -4.13
C ILE A 203 -2.72 -8.86 -3.80
N LEU A 204 -2.36 -10.14 -3.98
CA LEU A 204 -1.00 -10.61 -3.78
C LEU A 204 -0.12 -10.33 -4.99
N PHE A 205 1.11 -9.90 -4.73
CA PHE A 205 2.17 -9.95 -5.71
C PHE A 205 2.73 -11.38 -5.74
N LYS A 206 2.62 -12.03 -6.91
CA LYS A 206 3.15 -13.38 -7.13
C LYS A 206 4.17 -13.32 -8.24
N ALA A 207 5.43 -13.56 -7.90
CA ALA A 207 6.56 -13.48 -8.82
C ALA A 207 6.44 -14.51 -9.96
N GLN A 208 5.91 -15.68 -9.64
CA GLN A 208 5.76 -16.77 -10.60
C GLN A 208 4.35 -16.78 -11.17
N ARG A 209 4.27 -17.01 -12.48
CA ARG A 209 3.02 -17.25 -13.17
C ARG A 209 2.41 -18.57 -12.68
N PRO A 210 1.12 -18.61 -12.30
CA PRO A 210 0.41 -19.83 -11.94
C PRO A 210 0.34 -20.86 -13.07
#